data_AF-A0A2H3J9L9-F1
#
_entry.id   AF-A0A2H3J9L9-F1
#
_cell.length_a   1.000
_cell.length_b   1.000
_cell.length_c   1.000
_cell.angle_alpha   90.00
_cell.angle_beta   90.00
_cell.angle_gamma   90.00
#
_symmetry.space_group_name_H-M   'P 1'
#
loop_
_entity.id
_entity.type
_entity.pdbx_description
1 polymer ?
#
loop_
_entity_poly.entity_id
_entity_poly.type
_entity_poly.pdbx_seq_one_letter_code
_entity_poly.pdbx_strand_id
1 'polypeptide(L)' 'RPKVTTACDSCRKRKLRCDGRTPSCSNCSLYEANCHYAAGRNKSGPPKGSKR' A
#
# COMPACT_ATOMS: atom_id res chain seq x y z
N ARG A 1 11.10 18.09 -3.13
CA ARG A 1 10.34 16.99 -3.80
C ARG A 1 9.88 16.01 -2.72
N PRO A 2 8.59 15.98 -2.35
CA PRO A 2 8.13 15.12 -1.26
C PRO A 2 8.41 13.65 -1.65
N LYS A 3 9.24 12.99 -0.86
CA LYS A 3 9.55 11.57 -1.03
C LYS A 3 8.31 10.82 -0.56
N VAL A 4 7.48 10.36 -1.49
CA VAL A 4 6.43 9.39 -1.17
C VAL A 4 7.16 8.11 -0.76
N THR A 5 7.28 7.87 0.55
CA THR A 5 7.99 6.70 1.09
C THR A 5 7.19 5.41 0.95
N THR A 6 5.88 5.52 0.66
CA THR A 6 4.97 4.39 0.63
C THR A 6 4.38 4.22 -0.77
N ALA A 7 4.92 3.26 -1.50
CA ALA A 7 4.27 2.76 -2.71
C ALA A 7 2.98 1.99 -2.37
N CYS A 8 1.96 2.11 -3.21
CA CYS A 8 0.75 1.29 -3.12
C CYS A 8 1.07 -0.21 -3.32
N ASP A 9 0.14 -1.08 -2.91
CA ASP A 9 0.28 -2.54 -2.97
C ASP A 9 0.52 -3.06 -4.39
N SER A 10 -0.19 -2.53 -5.39
CA SER A 10 -0.01 -2.93 -6.79
C SER A 10 1.37 -2.53 -7.32
N CYS A 11 1.87 -1.32 -6.99
CA CYS A 11 3.23 -0.93 -7.33
C CYS A 11 4.28 -1.76 -6.59
N ARG A 12 4.04 -2.10 -5.30
CA ARG A 12 4.93 -2.99 -4.53
C ARG A 12 5.01 -4.39 -5.15
N LYS A 13 3.85 -5.01 -5.44
CA LYS A 13 3.77 -6.34 -6.07
C LYS A 13 4.46 -6.37 -7.42
N ARG A 14 4.28 -5.33 -8.23
CA ARG A 14 4.87 -5.21 -9.57
C ARG A 14 6.29 -4.61 -9.57
N LYS A 15 6.82 -4.26 -8.40
CA LYS A 15 8.12 -3.56 -8.23
C LYS A 15 8.26 -2.31 -9.09
N LEU A 16 7.15 -1.60 -9.31
CA LEU A 16 7.09 -0.35 -10.08
C LEU A 16 7.29 0.86 -9.16
N ARG A 17 7.78 1.96 -9.74
CA ARG A 17 7.86 3.24 -9.04
C ARG A 17 6.43 3.78 -8.83
N CYS A 18 6.08 4.07 -7.59
CA CYS A 18 4.78 4.62 -7.25
C CYS A 18 4.88 6.14 -7.09
N ASP A 19 3.98 6.87 -7.76
CA ASP A 19 3.92 8.33 -7.68
C ASP A 19 3.17 8.85 -6.44
N GLY A 20 2.53 7.98 -5.65
CA GLY A 20 1.80 8.37 -4.44
C GLY A 20 0.53 9.20 -4.68
N ARG A 21 0.04 9.29 -5.92
CA ARG A 21 -1.18 10.02 -6.25
C ARG A 21 -2.41 9.31 -5.66
N THR A 22 -3.32 10.09 -5.11
CA THR A 22 -4.64 9.67 -4.60
C THR A 22 -5.73 10.28 -5.49
N PRO A 23 -6.77 9.53 -5.90
CA PRO A 23 -7.19 8.22 -5.41
C PRO A 23 -6.41 7.04 -6.00
N SER A 24 -5.76 7.21 -7.15
CA SER A 24 -4.97 6.16 -7.81
C SER A 24 -3.63 6.67 -8.33
N CYS A 25 -2.59 5.84 -8.21
CA CYS A 25 -1.27 6.10 -8.73
C CYS A 25 -1.27 6.08 -10.27
N SER A 26 -0.37 6.80 -10.96
CA SER A 26 -0.35 6.85 -12.44
C SER A 26 -0.29 5.46 -13.07
N ASN A 27 0.60 4.60 -12.57
CA ASN A 27 0.68 3.20 -13.00
C ASN A 27 -0.64 2.43 -12.76
N CYS A 28 -1.25 2.65 -11.61
CA CYS A 28 -2.47 1.95 -11.22
C CYS A 28 -3.65 2.35 -12.13
N SER A 29 -3.74 3.64 -12.48
CA SER A 29 -4.72 4.12 -13.45
C SER A 29 -4.46 3.58 -14.86
N LEU A 30 -3.19 3.50 -15.29
CA LEU A 30 -2.82 2.99 -16.62
C LEU A 30 -3.13 1.51 -16.79
N TYR A 31 -2.87 0.71 -15.76
CA TYR A 31 -3.11 -0.74 -15.78
C TYR A 31 -4.47 -1.12 -15.20
N GLU A 32 -5.33 -0.15 -14.93
CA GLU A 32 -6.64 -0.32 -14.30
C GLU A 32 -6.59 -1.26 -13.08
N ALA A 33 -5.51 -1.13 -12.30
CA ALA A 33 -5.20 -2.00 -11.19
C ALA A 33 -5.70 -1.39 -9.88
N ASN A 34 -6.11 -2.24 -8.95
CA ASN A 34 -6.56 -1.82 -7.63
C ASN A 34 -5.44 -1.05 -6.90
N CYS A 35 -5.59 0.27 -6.77
CA CYS A 35 -4.64 1.13 -6.10
C CYS A 35 -4.96 1.18 -4.61
N HIS A 36 -4.36 0.28 -3.86
CA HIS A 36 -4.51 0.25 -2.41
C HIS A 36 -3.21 0.71 -1.76
N TYR A 37 -3.26 1.79 -0.99
CA TYR A 37 -2.15 2.14 -0.10
C TYR A 37 -2.45 1.46 1.23
N ALA A 38 -1.64 0.46 1.60
CA ALA A 38 -1.72 -0.16 2.91
C ALA A 38 -1.43 0.90 3.99
N ALA A 39 -2.46 1.62 4.43
CA ALA A 39 -2.46 2.34 5.69
C ALA A 39 -2.23 1.27 6.77
N GLY A 40 -1.17 1.46 7.57
CA GLY A 40 -0.57 0.43 8.41
C GLY A 40 -1.62 -0.47 9.07
N ARG A 41 -1.48 -1.78 8.84
CA ARG A 41 -2.22 -2.89 9.47
C ARG A 41 -3.33 -2.38 10.40
N ASN A 42 -4.56 -2.33 9.91
CA ASN A 42 -5.70 -2.43 10.80
C ASN A 42 -5.39 -3.57 11.76
N LYS A 43 -5.37 -3.23 13.05
CA LYS A 43 -5.08 -4.12 14.17
C LYS A 43 -6.21 -5.15 14.28
N SER A 44 -6.35 -6.02 13.29
CA SER A 44 -7.27 -7.14 13.33
C SER A 44 -6.61 -8.25 14.11
N GLY A 45 -6.69 -8.15 15.44
CA GLY A 45 -6.36 -9.21 16.37
C GLY A 45 -5.51 -8.76 17.55
N PRO A 46 -5.99 -8.86 18.81
CA PRO A 46 -5.08 -8.91 19.94
C PRO A 46 -4.20 -10.17 19.81
N PRO A 47 -2.91 -10.13 20.15
CA PRO A 47 -2.07 -11.32 20.13
C PRO A 47 -2.55 -12.24 21.25
N LYS A 48 -3.31 -13.30 20.92
CA LYS A 48 -3.73 -14.30 21.90
C LYS A 48 -2.73 -15.45 21.93
N GLY A 49 -1.53 -15.11 22.36
CA GLY A 49 -0.50 -16.02 22.84
C GLY A 49 0.04 -15.47 24.16
N SER A 50 -0.78 -15.55 25.22
CA SER A 50 -0.36 -15.17 26.57
C SER A 50 -1.10 -16.02 27.60
N LYS A 51 -0.68 -17.28 27.73
CA LYS A 51 -0.69 -17.93 29.04
C LYS A 51 0.58 -18.76 29.18
N ARG A 52 1.23 -18.52 30.33
CA ARG A 52 2.51 -19.05 30.80
C ARG A 52 2.60 -20.57 30.67
#